data_AF-A0AAT9PI75-F1
#
_entry.id   AF-A0AAT9PI75-F1
#
_cell.length_a   1.000
_cell.length_b   1.000
_cell.length_c   1.000
_cell.angle_alpha   90.00
_cell.angle_beta   90.00
_cell.angle_gamma   90.00
#
_symmetry.space_group_name_H-M   'P 1'
#
loop_
_entity.id
_entity.type
_entity.pdbx_description
1 polymer ?
#
loop_
_entity_poly.entity_id
_entity_poly.type
_entity_poly.pdbx_seq_one_letter_code
_entity_poly.pdbx_strand_id
1 'polypeptide(L)'
;MANFTKPLPEWKSKGTEPPQILKDTGWKVSQRPPASYFDWFFNRTYEALKELQETATSGNTLGNTAELTTTEKTTIVKAINEINEILKINSSPHRDAINIAIKDVGGMFTADDVEGVFQEVGTKLKETATKLAETDKKLKAHVEPLSKFGSDEDDRGIYRVLEWKTKSGKLRRKAILSDADADGNYRKQTVIEYKEDGVTVETTDVYTLIPDLNGNVKDEVLQ
;
A
#
# COMPACT_ATOMS: atom_id res chain seq x y z
N MET A 1 -22.82 -7.64 -44.89
CA MET A 1 -22.68 -8.56 -46.04
C MET A 1 -23.13 -7.83 -47.28
N ALA A 2 -22.31 -7.78 -48.34
CA ALA A 2 -22.71 -7.16 -49.59
C ALA A 2 -23.74 -8.08 -50.28
N ASN A 3 -25.03 -7.77 -50.15
CA ASN A 3 -26.09 -8.54 -50.80
C ASN A 3 -26.26 -8.05 -52.24
N PHE A 4 -25.72 -8.79 -53.20
CA PHE A 4 -25.98 -8.57 -54.62
C PHE A 4 -27.46 -8.85 -54.90
N THR A 5 -28.23 -7.83 -55.31
CA THR A 5 -29.70 -7.92 -55.48
C THR A 5 -30.13 -8.46 -56.85
N LYS A 6 -29.22 -8.47 -57.83
CA LYS A 6 -29.50 -8.95 -59.19
C LYS A 6 -28.88 -10.34 -59.40
N PRO A 7 -29.62 -11.30 -59.99
CA PRO A 7 -29.06 -12.60 -60.31
C PRO A 7 -27.94 -12.47 -61.35
N LEU A 8 -26.91 -13.31 -61.23
CA LEU A 8 -25.85 -13.37 -62.22
C LEU A 8 -26.40 -13.86 -63.57
N PRO A 9 -25.95 -13.29 -64.70
CA PRO A 9 -26.29 -13.80 -66.02
C PRO A 9 -25.59 -15.14 -66.22
N GLU A 10 -26.27 -16.24 -65.89
CA GLU A 10 -25.71 -17.58 -65.97
C GLU A 10 -25.58 -18.04 -67.43
N TRP A 11 -24.34 -18.26 -67.88
CA TRP A 11 -24.05 -18.79 -69.21
C TRP A 11 -23.09 -19.98 -69.12
N LYS A 12 -23.61 -21.19 -69.41
CA LYS A 12 -22.87 -22.45 -69.21
C LYS A 12 -22.11 -22.94 -70.45
N SER A 13 -22.43 -22.44 -71.64
CA SER A 13 -21.75 -22.85 -72.87
C SER A 13 -20.34 -22.25 -72.88
N LYS A 14 -19.29 -23.09 -72.86
CA LYS A 14 -17.89 -22.62 -72.83
C LYS A 14 -17.45 -21.95 -74.14
N GLY A 15 -18.14 -22.23 -75.24
CA GLY A 15 -17.81 -21.68 -76.55
C GLY A 15 -16.39 -22.02 -77.02
N THR A 16 -15.86 -21.17 -77.91
CA THR A 16 -14.48 -21.22 -78.42
C THR A 16 -13.87 -19.85 -78.29
N GLU A 17 -12.65 -19.77 -77.77
CA GLU A 17 -11.96 -18.50 -77.62
C GLU A 17 -11.67 -17.87 -79.00
N PRO A 18 -12.07 -16.60 -79.24
CA PRO A 18 -11.71 -15.90 -80.45
C PRO A 18 -10.18 -15.69 -80.57
N PRO A 19 -9.61 -15.72 -81.79
CA PRO A 19 -8.20 -15.42 -82.01
C PRO A 19 -7.78 -14.06 -81.44
N GLN A 20 -6.53 -13.92 -81.01
CA GLN A 20 -6.03 -12.69 -80.37
C GLN A 20 -6.26 -11.44 -81.22
N ILE A 21 -6.00 -11.52 -82.54
CA ILE A 21 -6.24 -10.41 -83.47
C ILE A 21 -7.70 -9.90 -83.44
N LEU A 22 -8.67 -10.78 -83.22
CA LEU A 22 -10.09 -10.43 -83.17
C LEU A 22 -10.47 -9.83 -81.81
N LYS A 23 -9.83 -10.26 -80.73
CA LYS A 23 -9.95 -9.62 -79.40
C LYS A 23 -9.37 -8.20 -79.43
N ASP A 24 -8.30 -7.97 -80.17
CA ASP A 24 -7.62 -6.67 -80.27
C ASP A 24 -8.33 -5.70 -81.22
N THR A 25 -8.82 -6.20 -82.37
CA THR A 25 -9.40 -5.36 -83.44
C THR A 25 -10.94 -5.27 -83.42
N GLY A 26 -11.60 -6.15 -82.66
CA GLY A 26 -13.05 -6.19 -82.56
C GLY A 26 -13.77 -6.71 -83.81
N TRP A 27 -15.10 -6.74 -83.75
CA TRP A 27 -15.94 -7.16 -84.87
C TRP A 27 -15.98 -6.08 -85.96
N LYS A 28 -15.82 -6.50 -87.22
CA LYS A 28 -15.97 -5.60 -88.37
C LYS A 28 -17.45 -5.45 -88.76
N VAL A 29 -17.78 -4.33 -89.40
CA VAL A 29 -19.12 -4.12 -89.97
C VAL A 29 -19.45 -5.25 -90.95
N SER A 30 -20.66 -5.79 -90.85
CA SER A 30 -21.15 -6.93 -91.65
C SER A 30 -20.47 -8.28 -91.40
N GLN A 31 -19.59 -8.40 -90.39
CA GLN A 31 -19.04 -9.69 -89.99
C GLN A 31 -20.11 -10.53 -89.27
N ARG A 32 -20.23 -11.80 -89.64
CA ARG A 32 -21.06 -12.78 -88.94
C ARG A 32 -20.20 -13.60 -87.98
N PRO A 33 -20.07 -13.19 -86.71
CA PRO A 33 -19.32 -13.92 -85.71
C PRO A 33 -19.86 -15.35 -85.49
N PRO A 34 -18.99 -16.36 -85.28
CA PRO A 34 -19.43 -17.66 -84.79
C PRO A 34 -20.13 -17.53 -83.44
N ALA A 35 -21.25 -18.23 -83.26
CA ALA A 35 -21.97 -18.26 -81.98
C ALA A 35 -21.07 -18.76 -80.83
N SER A 36 -20.13 -19.65 -81.12
CA SER A 36 -19.15 -20.15 -80.14
C SER A 36 -18.26 -19.06 -79.56
N TYR A 37 -17.99 -17.95 -80.26
CA TYR A 37 -17.17 -16.86 -79.72
C TYR A 37 -17.96 -16.01 -78.73
N PHE A 38 -19.27 -15.86 -78.95
CA PHE A 38 -20.16 -15.23 -77.98
C PHE A 38 -20.36 -16.09 -76.74
N ASP A 39 -20.55 -17.40 -76.93
CA ASP A 39 -20.64 -18.35 -75.83
C ASP A 39 -19.43 -18.24 -74.88
N TRP A 40 -18.23 -18.19 -75.47
CA TRP A 40 -16.99 -18.03 -74.69
C TRP A 40 -16.97 -16.73 -73.90
N PHE A 41 -17.34 -15.61 -74.52
CA PHE A 41 -17.35 -14.30 -73.86
C PHE A 41 -18.35 -14.26 -72.70
N PHE A 42 -19.58 -14.75 -72.92
CA PHE A 42 -20.62 -14.76 -71.89
C PHE A 42 -20.28 -15.71 -70.74
N ASN A 43 -19.74 -16.89 -71.03
CA ASN A 43 -19.32 -17.83 -69.98
C ASN A 43 -18.16 -17.28 -69.15
N ARG A 44 -17.13 -16.70 -69.76
CA ARG A 44 -16.01 -16.09 -69.01
C ARG A 44 -16.46 -14.91 -68.14
N THR A 45 -17.35 -14.09 -68.68
CA THR A 45 -17.92 -12.96 -67.91
C THR A 45 -18.72 -13.47 -66.72
N TYR A 46 -19.53 -14.52 -66.90
CA TYR A 46 -20.26 -15.16 -65.82
C TYR A 46 -19.33 -15.73 -64.74
N GLU A 47 -18.32 -16.52 -65.11
CA GLU A 47 -17.38 -17.12 -64.16
C GLU A 47 -16.61 -16.06 -63.35
N ALA A 48 -16.13 -15.00 -64.00
CA ALA A 48 -15.42 -13.92 -63.33
C ALA A 48 -16.32 -13.15 -62.34
N LEU A 49 -17.57 -12.88 -62.72
CA LEU A 49 -18.53 -12.23 -61.82
C LEU A 49 -18.91 -13.13 -60.65
N LYS A 50 -19.06 -14.45 -60.89
CA LYS A 50 -19.31 -15.43 -59.84
C LYS A 50 -18.17 -15.49 -58.84
N GLU A 51 -16.92 -15.58 -59.31
CA GLU A 51 -15.73 -15.58 -58.47
C GLU A 51 -15.65 -14.30 -57.61
N LEU A 52 -15.91 -13.13 -58.21
CA LEU A 52 -15.93 -11.86 -57.46
C LEU A 52 -17.04 -11.82 -56.39
N GLN A 53 -18.25 -12.32 -56.68
CA GLN A 53 -19.32 -12.37 -55.68
C GLN A 53 -19.00 -13.34 -54.53
N GLU A 54 -18.44 -14.51 -54.84
CA GLU A 54 -18.04 -15.52 -53.84
C GLU A 54 -16.88 -15.01 -52.96
N THR A 55 -15.89 -14.34 -53.56
CA THR A 55 -14.70 -13.85 -52.85
C THR A 55 -14.96 -12.55 -52.09
N ALA A 56 -15.83 -11.66 -52.58
CA ALA A 56 -16.21 -10.43 -51.86
C ALA A 56 -16.97 -10.71 -50.54
N THR A 57 -17.60 -11.88 -50.43
CA THR A 57 -18.26 -12.34 -49.20
C THR A 57 -17.24 -12.90 -48.19
N SER A 58 -16.05 -13.27 -48.67
CA SER A 58 -14.92 -13.76 -47.87
C SER A 58 -14.04 -12.60 -47.36
N GLY A 59 -14.67 -11.50 -46.96
CA GLY A 59 -13.97 -10.43 -46.24
C GLY A 59 -13.53 -10.98 -44.89
N ASN A 60 -12.22 -11.15 -44.69
CA ASN A 60 -11.61 -11.40 -43.39
C ASN A 60 -12.05 -10.32 -42.41
N THR A 61 -13.12 -10.62 -41.67
CA THR A 61 -13.69 -9.76 -40.64
C THR A 61 -13.43 -10.49 -39.34
N LEU A 62 -12.36 -10.09 -38.65
CA LEU A 62 -12.37 -10.22 -37.19
C LEU A 62 -13.45 -9.24 -36.74
N GLY A 63 -14.66 -9.77 -36.53
CA GLY A 63 -15.89 -9.01 -36.35
C GLY A 63 -15.91 -8.09 -35.14
N ASN A 64 -17.06 -7.47 -34.88
CA ASN A 64 -17.28 -6.59 -33.75
C ASN A 64 -17.39 -7.39 -32.44
N THR A 65 -16.59 -7.05 -31.41
CA THR A 65 -16.61 -7.72 -30.10
C THR A 65 -17.93 -7.58 -29.36
N ALA A 66 -18.76 -6.59 -29.70
CA ALA A 66 -20.10 -6.39 -29.15
C ALA A 66 -21.14 -7.42 -29.67
N GLU A 67 -20.84 -8.15 -30.76
CA GLU A 67 -21.72 -9.17 -31.34
C GLU A 67 -21.47 -10.58 -30.74
N LEU A 68 -20.52 -10.72 -29.82
CA LEU A 68 -20.32 -11.95 -29.04
C LEU A 68 -21.44 -12.14 -27.99
N THR A 69 -22.62 -12.56 -28.46
CA THR A 69 -23.70 -13.08 -27.62
C THR A 69 -23.74 -14.60 -27.74
N THR A 70 -23.89 -15.30 -26.62
CA THR A 70 -23.81 -16.77 -26.61
C THR A 70 -24.78 -17.36 -25.60
N THR A 71 -25.33 -18.52 -25.94
CA THR A 71 -26.08 -19.37 -25.01
C THR A 71 -25.21 -20.49 -24.42
N GLU A 72 -24.08 -20.84 -25.06
CA GLU A 72 -23.18 -21.93 -24.65
C GLU A 72 -21.70 -21.47 -24.82
N LYS A 73 -21.11 -20.89 -23.76
CA LYS A 73 -19.69 -20.48 -23.67
C LYS A 73 -18.95 -21.40 -22.71
N THR A 74 -18.26 -22.43 -23.18
CA THR A 74 -17.49 -23.31 -22.27
C THR A 74 -15.97 -23.29 -22.45
N THR A 75 -15.41 -22.75 -23.54
CA THR A 75 -13.95 -22.84 -23.76
C THR A 75 -13.25 -21.57 -24.27
N ILE A 76 -13.63 -20.99 -25.41
CA ILE A 76 -12.84 -19.89 -26.00
C ILE A 76 -12.95 -18.58 -25.20
N VAL A 77 -14.17 -18.20 -24.78
CA VAL A 77 -14.34 -16.97 -23.99
C VAL A 77 -13.79 -17.10 -22.59
N LYS A 78 -13.81 -18.31 -22.02
CA LYS A 78 -13.17 -18.59 -20.74
C LYS A 78 -11.65 -18.44 -20.87
N ALA A 79 -11.04 -19.05 -21.89
CA ALA A 79 -9.62 -18.91 -22.16
C ALA A 79 -9.18 -17.46 -22.43
N ILE A 80 -9.98 -16.68 -23.19
CA ILE A 80 -9.70 -15.26 -23.44
C ILE A 80 -9.81 -14.43 -22.16
N ASN A 81 -10.81 -14.69 -21.31
CA ASN A 81 -10.94 -14.01 -20.03
C ASN A 81 -9.80 -14.39 -19.07
N GLU A 82 -9.42 -15.66 -19.01
CA GLU A 82 -8.26 -16.11 -18.22
C GLU A 82 -6.96 -15.44 -18.69
N ILE A 83 -6.71 -15.39 -20.00
CA ILE A 83 -5.55 -14.69 -20.57
C ILE A 83 -5.60 -13.19 -20.28
N ASN A 84 -6.76 -12.54 -20.38
CA ASN A 84 -6.91 -11.12 -20.08
C ASN A 84 -6.65 -10.81 -18.60
N GLU A 85 -7.11 -11.64 -17.67
CA GLU A 85 -6.81 -11.48 -16.25
C GLU A 85 -5.31 -11.70 -15.97
N ILE A 86 -4.70 -12.71 -16.56
CA ILE A 86 -3.25 -12.96 -16.45
C ILE A 86 -2.44 -11.78 -17.04
N LEU A 87 -2.85 -11.22 -18.17
CA LEU A 87 -2.19 -10.07 -18.79
C LEU A 87 -2.39 -8.80 -17.96
N LYS A 88 -3.56 -8.55 -17.36
CA LYS A 88 -3.74 -7.43 -16.42
C LYS A 88 -2.78 -7.53 -15.23
N ILE A 89 -2.54 -8.74 -14.73
CA ILE A 89 -1.62 -9.01 -13.62
C ILE A 89 -0.15 -8.83 -14.06
N ASN A 90 0.20 -9.24 -15.29
CA ASN A 90 1.60 -9.34 -15.73
C ASN A 90 2.11 -8.17 -16.62
N SER A 91 1.22 -7.33 -17.17
CA SER A 91 1.62 -6.26 -18.12
C SER A 91 1.65 -4.85 -17.53
N SER A 92 1.30 -4.68 -16.25
CA SER A 92 1.72 -3.50 -15.49
C SER A 92 2.80 -3.95 -14.51
N PRO A 93 3.95 -3.27 -14.39
CA PRO A 93 4.73 -3.40 -13.15
C PRO A 93 3.73 -3.18 -12.01
N HIS A 94 3.64 -4.13 -11.07
CA HIS A 94 2.63 -4.12 -10.02
C HIS A 94 2.44 -2.69 -9.49
N ARG A 95 1.28 -2.10 -9.77
CA ARG A 95 1.03 -0.68 -9.45
C ARG A 95 0.72 -0.46 -7.98
N ASP A 96 0.37 -1.52 -7.28
CA ASP A 96 0.05 -1.53 -5.87
C ASP A 96 1.07 -2.39 -5.11
N ALA A 97 1.60 -1.85 -4.01
CA ALA A 97 2.59 -2.51 -3.18
C ALA A 97 2.10 -3.85 -2.60
N ILE A 98 0.80 -3.99 -2.34
CA ILE A 98 0.16 -5.22 -1.86
C ILE A 98 0.35 -6.41 -2.81
N ASN A 99 0.60 -6.15 -4.10
CA ASN A 99 0.76 -7.19 -5.12
C ASN A 99 2.25 -7.58 -5.33
N ILE A 100 3.17 -7.00 -4.55
CA ILE A 100 4.60 -7.29 -4.63
C ILE A 100 4.96 -8.17 -3.43
N ALA A 101 5.13 -9.47 -3.68
CA ALA A 101 5.58 -10.40 -2.66
C ALA A 101 7.05 -10.16 -2.28
N ILE A 102 7.35 -10.25 -0.99
CA ILE A 102 8.71 -10.16 -0.44
C ILE A 102 9.16 -11.54 0.03
N LYS A 103 10.41 -11.89 -0.27
CA LYS A 103 11.07 -13.05 0.34
C LYS A 103 11.78 -12.64 1.63
N ASP A 104 11.13 -12.82 2.77
CA ASP A 104 11.75 -12.58 4.07
C ASP A 104 12.52 -13.81 4.55
N VAL A 105 13.80 -13.89 4.15
CA VAL A 105 14.70 -14.95 4.60
C VAL A 105 15.03 -14.82 6.10
N GLY A 106 14.95 -13.62 6.66
CA GLY A 106 15.33 -13.32 8.04
C GLY A 106 14.21 -13.51 9.06
N GLY A 107 12.95 -13.63 8.62
CA GLY A 107 11.78 -13.68 9.50
C GLY A 107 11.61 -12.40 10.33
N MET A 108 12.00 -11.24 9.77
CA MET A 108 11.90 -9.94 10.42
C MET A 108 10.50 -9.31 10.35
N PHE A 109 9.69 -9.75 9.38
CA PHE A 109 8.34 -9.26 9.14
C PHE A 109 7.33 -10.41 9.21
N THR A 110 6.10 -10.10 9.57
CA THR A 110 5.00 -11.08 9.56
C THR A 110 4.23 -11.06 8.25
N ALA A 111 4.20 -9.92 7.58
CA ALA A 111 3.65 -9.74 6.24
C ALA A 111 4.57 -10.33 5.16
N ASP A 112 3.95 -10.84 4.10
CA ASP A 112 4.62 -11.39 2.91
C ASP A 112 4.57 -10.44 1.70
N ASP A 113 4.00 -9.24 1.84
CA ASP A 113 3.89 -8.21 0.82
C ASP A 113 4.52 -6.86 1.23
N VAL A 114 4.84 -6.02 0.24
CA VAL A 114 5.50 -4.71 0.48
C VAL A 114 4.65 -3.76 1.32
N GLU A 115 3.33 -3.71 1.12
CA GLU A 115 2.45 -2.80 1.85
C GLU A 115 2.39 -3.20 3.33
N GLY A 116 2.18 -4.48 3.62
CA GLY A 116 2.16 -5.01 4.98
C GLY A 116 3.48 -4.77 5.72
N VAL A 117 4.61 -5.01 5.06
CA VAL A 117 5.95 -4.73 5.62
C VAL A 117 6.11 -3.24 5.98
N PHE A 118 5.70 -2.33 5.09
CA PHE A 118 5.78 -0.90 5.38
C PHE A 118 4.84 -0.46 6.50
N GLN A 119 3.65 -1.06 6.60
CA GLN A 119 2.73 -0.80 7.71
C GLN A 119 3.31 -1.26 9.06
N GLU A 120 3.94 -2.44 9.09
CA GLU A 120 4.64 -2.93 10.29
C GLU A 120 5.78 -1.99 10.71
N VAL A 121 6.63 -1.57 9.75
CA VAL A 121 7.73 -0.64 10.02
C VAL A 121 7.21 0.71 10.50
N GLY A 122 6.20 1.26 9.83
CA GLY A 122 5.57 2.53 10.21
C GLY A 122 4.98 2.49 11.62
N THR A 123 4.35 1.37 11.99
CA THR A 123 3.80 1.15 13.33
C THR A 123 4.91 1.10 14.39
N LYS A 124 5.94 0.27 14.18
CA LYS A 124 7.09 0.16 15.10
C LYS A 124 7.83 1.50 15.25
N LEU A 125 7.97 2.26 14.18
CA LEU A 125 8.59 3.59 14.20
C LEU A 125 7.76 4.58 15.03
N LYS A 126 6.43 4.58 14.85
CA LYS A 126 5.52 5.42 15.62
C LYS A 126 5.59 5.10 17.11
N GLU A 127 5.58 3.81 17.49
CA GLU A 127 5.74 3.38 18.88
C GLU A 127 7.07 3.84 19.48
N THR A 128 8.16 3.72 18.71
CA THR A 128 9.50 4.17 19.13
C THR A 128 9.52 5.67 19.37
N ALA A 129 8.93 6.46 18.46
CA ALA A 129 8.82 7.90 18.61
C ALA A 129 8.02 8.29 19.87
N THR A 130 6.94 7.58 20.18
CA THR A 130 6.17 7.77 21.42
C THR A 130 7.01 7.51 22.67
N LYS A 131 7.71 6.36 22.73
CA LYS A 131 8.59 6.03 23.87
C LYS A 131 9.72 7.04 24.06
N LEU A 132 10.29 7.54 22.96
CA LEU A 132 11.34 8.56 23.02
C LEU A 132 10.80 9.88 23.60
N ALA A 133 9.61 10.31 23.19
CA ALA A 133 8.97 11.51 23.73
C ALA A 133 8.64 11.37 25.24
N GLU A 134 8.16 10.20 25.66
CA GLU A 134 7.91 9.91 27.08
C GLU A 134 9.21 9.92 27.90
N THR A 135 10.29 9.36 27.34
CA THR A 135 11.60 9.33 27.99
C THR A 135 12.20 10.73 28.12
N ASP A 136 12.14 11.55 27.06
CA ASP A 136 12.58 12.95 27.09
C ASP A 136 11.81 13.75 28.15
N LYS A 137 10.50 13.53 28.27
CA LYS A 137 9.68 14.14 29.32
C LYS A 137 10.14 13.73 30.71
N LYS A 138 10.34 12.43 30.96
CA LYS A 138 10.83 11.92 32.26
C LYS A 138 12.21 12.47 32.59
N LEU A 139 13.12 12.50 31.61
CA LEU A 139 14.47 13.03 31.78
C LEU A 139 14.41 14.51 32.17
N LYS A 140 13.66 15.34 31.45
CA LYS A 140 13.45 16.76 31.77
C LYS A 140 12.91 16.97 33.17
N ALA A 141 11.95 16.14 33.60
CA ALA A 141 11.39 16.22 34.95
C ALA A 141 12.38 15.82 36.05
N HIS A 142 13.37 14.98 35.75
CA HIS A 142 14.41 14.55 36.69
C HIS A 142 15.59 15.54 36.77
N VAL A 143 15.88 16.25 35.67
CA VAL A 143 16.95 17.28 35.63
C VAL A 143 16.44 18.70 35.89
N GLU A 144 15.14 18.88 36.16
CA GLU A 144 14.56 20.19 36.45
C GLU A 144 15.20 20.77 37.73
N PRO A 145 15.74 22.01 37.70
CA PRO A 145 16.32 22.63 38.87
C PRO A 145 15.23 22.97 39.90
N LEU A 146 15.46 22.59 41.16
CA LEU A 146 14.50 22.78 42.25
C LEU A 146 15.01 23.78 43.28
N SER A 147 14.09 24.60 43.81
CA SER A 147 14.32 25.47 44.96
C SER A 147 14.00 24.72 46.25
N LYS A 148 14.85 24.86 47.27
CA LYS A 148 14.70 24.20 48.57
C LYS A 148 14.10 25.16 49.59
N PHE A 149 13.09 24.71 50.34
CA PHE A 149 12.41 25.47 51.38
C PHE A 149 12.40 24.65 52.68
N GLY A 150 12.76 25.28 53.80
CA GLY A 150 12.68 24.69 55.13
C GLY A 150 11.45 25.18 55.88
N SER A 151 10.88 24.32 56.71
CA SER A 151 9.78 24.64 57.62
C SER A 151 9.85 23.75 58.87
N ASP A 152 9.03 24.08 59.87
CA ASP A 152 8.93 23.33 61.12
C ASP A 152 10.30 23.25 61.84
N GLU A 153 10.85 24.42 62.15
CA GLU A 153 12.10 24.59 62.87
C GLU A 153 11.94 24.16 64.33
N ASP A 154 12.87 23.36 64.84
CA ASP A 154 12.94 23.01 66.26
C ASP A 154 13.74 24.01 67.09
N ASP A 155 13.78 23.81 68.41
CA ASP A 155 14.49 24.69 69.35
C ASP A 155 16.01 24.77 69.12
N ARG A 156 16.56 23.96 68.21
CA ARG A 156 17.98 23.91 67.83
C ARG A 156 18.25 24.52 66.46
N GLY A 157 17.23 25.08 65.82
CA GLY A 157 17.32 25.68 64.50
C GLY A 157 17.34 24.66 63.36
N ILE A 158 16.92 23.41 63.61
CA ILE A 158 16.86 22.37 62.58
C ILE A 158 15.46 22.39 61.94
N TYR A 159 15.40 22.63 60.63
CA TYR A 159 14.16 22.51 59.85
C TYR A 159 13.81 21.03 59.64
N ARG A 160 12.75 20.55 60.30
CA ARG A 160 12.33 19.15 60.24
C ARG A 160 11.68 18.77 58.91
N VAL A 161 11.11 19.75 58.20
CA VAL A 161 10.46 19.53 56.91
C VAL A 161 11.17 20.35 55.84
N LEU A 162 11.66 19.65 54.82
CA LEU A 162 12.29 20.24 53.64
C LEU A 162 11.43 19.96 52.41
N GLU A 163 11.10 20.99 51.65
CA GLU A 163 10.34 20.90 50.40
C GLU A 163 11.17 21.40 49.23
N TRP A 164 11.23 20.61 48.15
CA TRP A 164 11.84 21.02 46.89
C TRP A 164 10.75 21.29 45.87
N LYS A 165 10.71 22.52 45.38
CA LYS A 165 9.68 23.01 44.45
C LYS A 165 10.30 23.49 43.15
N THR A 166 9.58 23.34 42.05
CA THR A 166 9.94 23.92 40.75
C THR A 166 9.91 25.45 40.82
N LYS A 167 10.41 26.12 39.78
CA LYS A 167 10.30 27.59 39.64
C LYS A 167 8.85 28.08 39.68
N SER A 168 7.89 27.28 39.21
CA SER A 168 6.46 27.60 39.27
C SER A 168 5.82 27.31 40.63
N GLY A 169 6.59 26.83 41.62
CA GLY A 169 6.12 26.54 42.98
C GLY A 169 5.56 25.14 43.17
N LYS A 170 5.71 24.25 42.19
CA LYS A 170 5.14 22.89 42.23
C LYS A 170 6.01 21.97 43.08
N LEU A 171 5.42 21.23 44.02
CA LEU A 171 6.15 20.32 44.89
C LEU A 171 6.65 19.09 44.12
N ARG A 172 7.94 18.78 44.22
CA ARG A 172 8.55 17.61 43.56
C ARG A 172 9.13 16.62 44.56
N ARG A 173 9.63 17.11 45.69
CA ARG A 173 10.17 16.27 46.77
C ARG A 173 9.89 16.90 48.12
N LYS A 174 9.61 16.07 49.12
CA LYS A 174 9.48 16.45 50.52
C LYS A 174 10.30 15.51 51.38
N ALA A 175 11.13 16.03 52.27
CA ALA A 175 11.84 15.25 53.28
C ALA A 175 11.33 15.64 54.67
N ILE A 176 11.12 14.64 55.53
CA ILE A 176 10.63 14.81 56.89
C ILE A 176 11.56 14.08 57.84
N LEU A 177 12.17 14.82 58.77
CA LEU A 177 12.95 14.27 59.87
C LEU A 177 12.03 13.84 61.02
N SER A 178 12.29 12.68 61.59
CA SER A 178 11.49 12.10 62.67
C SER A 178 12.33 11.19 63.56
N ASP A 179 11.71 10.67 64.63
CA ASP A 179 12.34 9.75 65.59
C ASP A 179 13.59 10.36 66.25
N ALA A 180 13.41 11.51 66.92
CA ALA A 180 14.46 12.17 67.69
C ALA A 180 14.87 11.31 68.92
N ASP A 181 16.16 11.22 69.19
CA ASP A 181 16.70 10.60 70.39
C ASP A 181 16.63 11.53 71.62
N ALA A 182 17.08 11.02 72.78
CA ALA A 182 17.13 11.81 74.01
C ALA A 182 18.06 13.03 73.90
N ASP A 183 19.06 12.93 73.03
CA ASP A 183 20.00 13.98 72.70
C ASP A 183 19.48 14.87 71.57
N GLY A 184 18.23 14.70 71.10
CA GLY A 184 17.53 15.46 70.06
C GLY A 184 18.07 15.30 68.63
N ASN A 185 18.85 14.26 68.34
CA ASN A 185 19.26 13.92 66.98
C ASN A 185 18.20 13.05 66.30
N TYR A 186 17.83 13.39 65.07
CA TYR A 186 16.85 12.62 64.29
C TYR A 186 17.46 11.35 63.72
N ARG A 187 16.78 10.21 63.91
CA ARG A 187 17.23 8.89 63.41
C ARG A 187 16.52 8.44 62.14
N LYS A 188 15.50 9.16 61.69
CA LYS A 188 14.74 8.78 60.48
C LYS A 188 14.50 9.97 59.57
N GLN A 189 14.67 9.75 58.27
CA GLN A 189 14.26 10.66 57.21
C GLN A 189 13.26 9.95 56.29
N THR A 190 12.06 10.52 56.13
CA THR A 190 11.11 10.08 55.10
C THR A 190 11.20 11.02 53.91
N VAL A 191 11.58 10.49 52.75
CA VAL A 191 11.62 11.21 51.47
C VAL A 191 10.43 10.80 50.63
N ILE A 192 9.62 11.78 50.22
CA ILE A 192 8.45 11.60 49.38
C ILE A 192 8.73 12.33 48.07
N GLU A 193 8.74 11.60 46.95
CA GLU A 193 8.76 12.19 45.63
C GLU A 193 7.35 12.26 45.06
N TYR A 194 7.06 13.34 44.34
CA TYR A 194 5.74 13.60 43.78
C TYR A 194 5.82 13.53 42.26
N LYS A 195 4.72 13.12 41.63
CA LYS A 195 4.55 13.16 40.18
C LYS A 195 4.55 14.59 39.67
N GLU A 196 4.58 14.72 38.35
CA GLU A 196 4.62 16.02 37.69
C GLU A 196 3.46 16.90 38.14
N ASP A 197 2.30 16.36 38.53
CA ASP A 197 1.13 17.09 39.05
C ASP A 197 1.34 17.78 40.41
N GLY A 198 2.42 17.45 41.13
CA GLY A 198 2.81 18.03 42.41
C GLY A 198 1.90 17.67 43.58
N VAL A 199 1.04 16.68 43.40
CA VAL A 199 0.04 16.25 44.40
C VAL A 199 0.09 14.74 44.59
N THR A 200 0.18 13.98 43.49
CA THR A 200 0.23 12.52 43.55
C THR A 200 1.62 12.08 43.97
N VAL A 201 1.70 11.25 45.01
CA VAL A 201 2.94 10.61 45.44
C VAL A 201 3.42 9.63 44.37
N GLU A 202 4.69 9.73 43.99
CA GLU A 202 5.37 8.83 43.07
C GLU A 202 6.11 7.73 43.84
N THR A 203 6.91 8.11 44.82
CA THR A 203 7.63 7.19 45.72
C THR A 203 7.65 7.71 47.15
N THR A 204 7.87 6.81 48.10
CA THR A 204 8.11 7.15 49.49
C THR A 204 9.19 6.23 50.02
N ASP A 205 10.34 6.81 50.29
CA ASP A 205 11.53 6.11 50.76
C ASP A 205 11.82 6.55 52.19
N VAL A 206 12.11 5.58 53.06
CA VAL A 206 12.45 5.85 54.46
C VAL A 206 13.91 5.48 54.68
N TYR A 207 14.66 6.42 55.26
CA TYR A 207 16.06 6.27 55.55
C TYR A 207 16.30 6.27 57.05
N THR A 208 17.22 5.43 57.49
CA THR A 208 17.80 5.47 58.82
C THR A 208 18.98 6.44 58.80
N LEU A 209 18.97 7.42 59.70
CA LEU A 209 20.05 8.38 59.88
C LEU A 209 20.94 7.92 61.03
N ILE A 210 22.22 7.73 60.73
CA ILE A 210 23.23 7.32 61.70
C ILE A 210 24.12 8.54 61.99
N PRO A 211 24.06 9.12 63.21
CA PRO A 211 24.87 10.27 63.57
C PRO A 211 26.33 9.89 63.86
N ASP A 212 27.25 10.86 63.68
CA ASP A 212 28.62 10.80 64.18
C ASP A 212 28.70 11.15 65.68
N LEU A 213 29.92 11.11 66.24
CA LEU A 213 30.18 11.47 67.65
C LEU A 213 29.84 12.94 67.99
N ASN A 214 29.65 13.80 66.98
CA ASN A 214 29.30 15.21 67.15
C ASN A 214 27.81 15.48 66.89
N GLY A 215 27.00 14.45 66.63
CA GLY A 215 25.56 14.56 66.34
C GLY A 215 25.23 14.94 64.89
N ASN A 216 26.22 15.03 63.99
CA ASN A 216 25.96 15.27 62.58
C ASN A 216 25.57 13.95 61.88
N VAL A 217 24.66 13.99 60.92
CA VAL A 217 24.31 12.81 60.13
C VAL A 217 25.56 12.35 59.36
N LYS A 218 26.04 11.12 59.67
CA LYS A 218 27.17 10.49 59.02
C LYS A 218 26.72 9.64 57.84
N ASP A 219 25.77 8.75 58.10
CA ASP A 219 25.26 7.81 57.10
C ASP A 219 23.74 7.97 56.97
N GLU A 220 23.25 7.93 55.73
CA GLU A 220 21.83 7.88 55.38
C GLU A 220 21.58 6.56 54.65
N VAL A 221 20.89 5.62 55.30
CA VAL A 221 20.73 4.24 54.81
C VAL A 221 19.27 3.96 54.49
N LEU A 222 18.98 3.62 53.23
CA LEU A 222 17.63 3.24 52.77
C LEU A 222 17.16 1.97 53.49
N GLN A 223 15.92 1.99 54.00
CA GLN A 223 15.27 0.85 54.65
C GLN A 223 14.64 -0.13 53.65
#